data_AF-A0A072TG41-F1
#
_entry.id   AF-A0A072TG41-F1
#
_cell.length_a   1.000
_cell.length_b   1.000
_cell.length_c   1.000
_cell.angle_alpha   90.00
_cell.angle_beta   90.00
_cell.angle_gamma   90.00
#
_symmetry.space_group_name_H-M   'P 1'
#
loop_
_entity.id
_entity.type
_entity.pdbx_description
1 polymer ?
#
loop_
_entity_poly.entity_id
_entity_poly.type
_entity_poly.pdbx_seq_one_letter_code
_entity_poly.pdbx_strand_id
1 'polypeptide(L)'
;MFLLEQPNGKASLEIIGRGLNHIVTVLLVFIFTSALCMFASAVGDCDNLVEKMLEKKFEDYLFGSFPNKSRSCPSCTEGTLIFKVSRFGSGYFIGCDQHPRCKYIAKRLLSGDEEEDDTPQPNSTMIEEPKVLGLNSSNEKVLLKNGPYGIYVQLGEDGKEYTPKRTSVPYVKDLDSTTLEEALALLQYPVTLGKHPDDGKPVILKVAKLGYSIRHGKTIAPVPKSMKPSEITLEKALEFLSDDNVKTVGAKPKNAK
;
A
#
# COMPACT_ATOMS: atom_id res chain seq x y z
N MET A 1 1.24 29.62 -38.50
CA MET A 1 0.00 28.83 -38.37
C MET A 1 -0.98 29.39 -39.38
N PHE A 2 -1.23 28.68 -40.48
CA PHE A 2 -2.28 29.04 -41.43
C PHE A 2 -3.19 27.82 -41.58
N LEU A 3 -4.49 28.04 -41.41
CA LEU A 3 -5.52 27.09 -41.80
C LEU A 3 -5.83 27.35 -43.26
N LEU A 4 -5.57 26.38 -44.13
CA LEU A 4 -6.15 26.34 -45.46
C LEU A 4 -7.26 25.29 -45.45
N GLU A 5 -8.50 25.74 -45.66
CA GLU A 5 -9.63 24.86 -45.89
C GLU A 5 -9.53 24.27 -47.30
N GLN A 6 -9.54 22.94 -47.37
CA GLN A 6 -9.75 22.19 -48.60
C GLN A 6 -11.23 21.77 -48.68
N PRO A 7 -11.87 21.78 -49.87
CA PRO A 7 -13.33 21.68 -50.02
C PRO A 7 -13.92 20.29 -49.73
N ASN A 8 -13.15 19.32 -49.24
CA ASN A 8 -13.58 17.92 -49.08
C ASN A 8 -13.48 17.38 -47.64
N GLY A 9 -13.69 18.22 -46.62
CA GLY A 9 -14.09 17.78 -45.28
C GLY A 9 -13.12 16.85 -44.51
N LYS A 10 -11.84 16.79 -44.87
CA LYS A 10 -10.80 16.12 -44.08
C LYS A 10 -9.77 17.15 -43.62
N ALA A 11 -9.69 17.35 -42.31
CA ALA A 11 -8.62 18.13 -41.68
C ALA A 11 -7.42 17.22 -41.42
N SER A 12 -6.32 17.44 -42.13
CA SER A 12 -5.01 16.87 -41.80
C SER A 12 -4.17 17.98 -41.18
N LEU A 13 -3.66 17.75 -39.97
CA LEU A 13 -2.80 18.68 -39.24
C LEU A 13 -1.34 18.37 -39.55
N GLU A 14 -0.76 19.05 -40.55
CA GLU A 14 0.67 18.95 -40.83
C GLU A 14 1.43 20.02 -40.03
N ILE A 15 2.19 19.58 -39.03
CA ILE A 15 3.04 20.45 -38.21
C ILE A 15 4.33 20.67 -38.99
N ILE A 16 4.43 21.80 -39.71
CA ILE A 16 5.70 22.25 -40.27
C ILE A 16 6.59 22.69 -39.12
N GLY A 17 7.47 21.79 -38.69
CA GLY A 17 8.46 22.04 -37.66
C GLY A 17 9.50 23.04 -38.12
N ARG A 18 9.54 24.21 -37.48
CA ARG A 18 10.78 24.95 -37.23
C ARG A 18 10.67 25.66 -35.88
N GLY A 19 11.41 25.15 -34.89
CA GLY A 19 11.89 25.96 -33.77
C GLY A 19 11.13 25.94 -32.44
N LEU A 20 10.27 24.94 -32.14
CA LEU A 20 9.73 24.78 -30.78
C LEU A 20 10.38 23.61 -30.06
N ASN A 21 10.93 23.87 -28.86
CA ASN A 21 11.57 22.88 -28.00
C ASN A 21 10.63 21.72 -27.66
N HIS A 22 11.19 20.50 -27.65
CA HIS A 22 10.49 19.22 -27.44
C HIS A 22 9.59 19.22 -26.19
N ILE A 23 9.95 19.98 -25.16
CA ILE A 23 9.19 20.14 -23.90
C ILE A 23 7.86 20.86 -24.15
N VAL A 24 7.83 21.89 -25.00
CA VAL A 24 6.62 22.68 -25.30
C VAL A 24 5.64 21.85 -26.12
N THR A 25 6.13 21.01 -27.03
CA THR A 25 5.32 20.07 -27.81
C THR A 25 4.70 18.99 -26.93
N VAL A 26 5.45 18.44 -25.96
CA VAL A 26 4.94 17.44 -25.02
C VAL A 26 3.91 18.06 -24.07
N LEU A 27 4.14 19.29 -23.61
CA LEU A 27 3.21 20.00 -22.72
C LEU A 27 1.90 20.36 -23.45
N LEU A 28 1.96 20.83 -24.70
CA LEU A 28 0.77 21.11 -25.51
C LEU A 28 -0.03 19.85 -25.82
N VAL A 29 0.63 18.72 -26.09
CA VAL A 29 -0.04 17.42 -26.26
C VAL A 29 -0.71 16.98 -24.95
N PHE A 30 -0.05 17.15 -23.80
CA PHE A 30 -0.64 16.81 -22.49
C PHE A 30 -1.87 17.67 -22.15
N ILE A 31 -1.80 18.98 -22.41
CA ILE A 31 -2.90 19.93 -22.20
C ILE A 31 -4.06 19.64 -23.16
N PHE A 32 -3.79 19.29 -24.42
CA PHE A 32 -4.85 18.91 -25.36
C PHE A 32 -5.49 17.56 -25.03
N THR A 33 -4.72 16.58 -24.53
CA THR A 33 -5.25 15.28 -24.10
C THR A 33 -6.04 15.38 -22.79
N SER A 34 -5.68 16.29 -21.88
CA SER A 34 -6.47 16.52 -20.66
C SER A 34 -7.77 17.28 -20.95
N ALA A 35 -7.74 18.22 -21.91
CA ALA A 35 -8.94 18.93 -22.38
C ALA A 35 -9.93 18.02 -23.13
N LEU A 36 -9.44 17.04 -23.91
CA LEU A 36 -10.30 16.02 -24.51
C LEU A 36 -10.91 15.08 -23.46
N CYS A 37 -10.20 14.83 -22.36
CA CYS A 37 -10.65 13.94 -21.28
C CYS A 37 -11.80 14.56 -20.47
N MET A 38 -11.86 15.89 -20.35
CA MET A 38 -12.98 16.56 -19.66
C MET A 38 -14.31 16.51 -20.44
N PHE A 39 -14.31 16.19 -21.74
CA PHE A 39 -15.53 16.06 -22.54
C PHE A 39 -16.09 14.63 -22.62
N ALA A 40 -15.36 13.62 -22.14
CA ALA A 40 -15.74 12.21 -22.27
C ALA A 40 -15.95 11.55 -20.91
N SER A 41 -16.84 12.09 -20.08
CA SER A 41 -17.30 11.44 -18.85
C SER A 41 -18.47 10.46 -19.08
N ALA A 42 -18.67 10.01 -20.31
CA ALA A 42 -19.72 9.05 -20.66
C ALA A 42 -19.14 8.01 -21.61
N VAL A 43 -18.69 6.87 -21.04
CA VAL A 43 -18.68 5.49 -21.58
C VAL A 43 -17.61 4.70 -20.81
N GLY A 44 -18.03 3.63 -20.13
CA GLY A 44 -17.17 2.75 -19.32
C GLY A 44 -16.18 1.87 -20.10
N ASP A 45 -15.83 2.24 -21.34
CA ASP A 45 -14.90 1.52 -22.22
C ASP A 45 -13.58 2.27 -22.47
N CYS A 46 -13.40 3.46 -21.88
CA CYS A 46 -12.22 4.29 -22.11
C CYS A 46 -10.93 3.72 -21.48
N ASP A 47 -11.03 2.89 -20.43
CA ASP A 47 -9.86 2.38 -19.71
C ASP A 47 -8.95 1.51 -20.61
N ASN A 48 -9.54 0.58 -21.36
CA ASN A 48 -8.81 -0.28 -22.29
C ASN A 48 -8.19 0.50 -23.47
N LEU A 49 -8.80 1.62 -23.87
CA LEU A 49 -8.29 2.45 -24.97
C LEU A 49 -7.04 3.21 -24.55
N VAL A 50 -7.05 3.78 -23.34
CA VAL A 50 -5.90 4.49 -22.76
C VAL A 50 -4.73 3.53 -22.54
N GLU A 51 -4.99 2.33 -22.02
CA GLU A 51 -3.98 1.29 -21.85
C GLU A 51 -3.29 0.92 -23.16
N LYS A 52 -4.07 0.64 -24.22
CA LYS A 52 -3.52 0.30 -25.56
C LYS A 52 -2.74 1.45 -26.19
N MET A 53 -3.20 2.69 -26.01
CA MET A 53 -2.51 3.87 -26.54
C MET A 53 -1.18 4.12 -25.83
N LEU A 54 -1.14 3.96 -24.51
CA LEU A 54 0.08 4.10 -23.71
C LEU A 54 1.06 2.97 -24.00
N GLU A 55 0.57 1.73 -24.09
CA GLU A 55 1.40 0.58 -24.39
C GLU A 55 2.08 0.72 -25.76
N LYS A 56 1.34 1.13 -26.80
CA LYS A 56 1.90 1.35 -28.14
C LYS A 56 2.93 2.49 -28.18
N LYS A 57 2.74 3.53 -27.37
CA LYS A 57 3.61 4.72 -27.38
C LYS A 57 4.87 4.54 -26.52
N PHE A 58 4.79 3.73 -25.47
CA PHE A 58 5.85 3.55 -24.48
C PHE A 58 6.38 2.11 -24.42
N GLU A 59 6.08 1.27 -25.40
CA GLU A 59 6.50 -0.14 -25.48
C GLU A 59 7.98 -0.33 -25.13
N ASP A 60 8.86 0.43 -25.78
CA ASP A 60 10.30 0.32 -25.59
C ASP A 60 10.75 0.66 -24.16
N TYR A 61 10.04 1.57 -23.49
CA TYR A 61 10.35 1.96 -22.12
C TYR A 61 9.73 0.99 -21.09
N LEU A 62 8.51 0.53 -21.35
CA LEU A 62 7.77 -0.35 -20.44
C LEU A 62 8.34 -1.77 -20.45
N PHE A 63 8.82 -2.25 -21.60
CA PHE A 63 9.32 -3.61 -21.78
C PHE A 63 10.82 -3.69 -22.11
N GLY A 64 11.51 -2.57 -22.29
CA GLY A 64 12.95 -2.55 -22.60
C GLY A 64 13.85 -3.07 -21.48
N SER A 65 13.38 -3.04 -20.23
CA SER A 65 14.14 -3.53 -19.07
C SER A 65 14.13 -5.05 -18.88
N PHE A 66 13.39 -5.81 -19.71
CA PHE A 66 13.38 -7.28 -19.60
C PHE A 66 14.57 -7.89 -20.35
N PRO A 67 15.22 -8.93 -19.77
CA PRO A 67 16.52 -9.44 -20.21
C PRO A 67 16.60 -9.90 -21.68
N ASN A 68 15.46 -10.14 -22.34
CA ASN A 68 15.41 -10.54 -23.74
C ASN A 68 14.41 -9.73 -24.60
N LYS A 69 13.89 -8.59 -24.10
CA LYS A 69 12.72 -7.88 -24.67
C LYS A 69 11.49 -8.77 -24.93
N SER A 70 11.52 -10.03 -24.50
CA SER A 70 10.43 -10.97 -24.66
C SER A 70 9.36 -10.62 -23.63
N ARG A 71 8.16 -10.33 -24.12
CA ARG A 71 6.99 -10.07 -23.27
C ARG A 71 6.44 -11.34 -22.62
N SER A 72 7.19 -12.45 -22.62
CA SER A 72 6.73 -13.72 -22.07
C SER A 72 6.71 -13.66 -20.54
N CYS A 73 5.60 -14.10 -19.95
CA CYS A 73 5.43 -14.17 -18.50
C CYS A 73 6.37 -15.22 -17.90
N PRO A 74 7.26 -14.88 -16.95
CA PRO A 74 8.19 -15.84 -16.35
C PRO A 74 7.50 -16.85 -15.42
N SER A 75 6.27 -16.55 -14.96
CA SER A 75 5.54 -17.44 -14.06
C SER A 75 4.81 -18.57 -14.77
N CYS A 76 4.32 -18.37 -15.99
CA CYS A 76 3.52 -19.37 -16.70
C CYS A 76 4.03 -19.70 -18.11
N THR A 77 5.02 -18.95 -18.61
CA THR A 77 5.67 -19.06 -19.94
C THR A 77 4.78 -18.99 -21.18
N GLU A 78 3.48 -19.26 -21.04
CA GLU A 78 2.44 -19.19 -22.06
C GLU A 78 1.85 -17.78 -22.20
N GLY A 79 1.72 -17.06 -21.08
CA GLY A 79 1.12 -15.73 -21.04
C GLY A 79 2.05 -14.61 -21.48
N THR A 80 1.47 -13.50 -21.91
CA THR A 80 2.18 -12.28 -22.30
C THR A 80 1.97 -11.19 -21.26
N LEU A 81 3.03 -10.43 -20.96
CA LEU A 81 3.02 -9.28 -20.07
C LEU A 81 2.38 -8.09 -20.77
N ILE A 82 1.35 -7.52 -20.13
CA ILE A 82 0.56 -6.38 -20.61
C ILE A 82 0.57 -5.26 -19.59
N PHE A 83 0.49 -4.02 -20.08
CA PHE A 83 0.38 -2.84 -19.24
C PHE A 83 -1.06 -2.65 -18.77
N LYS A 84 -1.27 -2.43 -17.47
CA LYS A 84 -2.58 -2.13 -16.89
C LYS A 84 -2.52 -0.92 -15.98
N VAL A 85 -3.59 -0.12 -16.00
CA VAL A 85 -3.80 0.98 -15.05
C VAL A 85 -4.56 0.45 -13.85
N SER A 86 -4.14 0.84 -12.65
CA SER A 86 -4.84 0.45 -11.43
C SER A 86 -6.19 1.14 -11.32
N ARG A 87 -7.26 0.36 -11.13
CA ARG A 87 -8.60 0.90 -10.84
C ARG A 87 -8.74 1.48 -9.43
N PHE A 88 -7.83 1.11 -8.52
CA PHE A 88 -7.92 1.40 -7.08
C PHE A 88 -6.96 2.50 -6.60
N GLY A 89 -6.25 3.19 -7.51
CA GLY A 89 -5.35 4.29 -7.14
C GLY A 89 -4.53 4.84 -8.31
N SER A 90 -3.67 5.82 -8.04
CA SER A 90 -2.73 6.41 -9.01
C SER A 90 -1.51 5.50 -9.19
N GLY A 91 -1.61 4.54 -10.10
CA GLY A 91 -0.51 3.62 -10.38
C GLY A 91 -0.77 2.78 -11.62
N TYR A 92 0.31 2.25 -12.19
CA TYR A 92 0.28 1.35 -13.33
C TYR A 92 1.17 0.15 -13.04
N PHE A 93 0.77 -1.02 -13.52
CA PHE A 93 1.50 -2.26 -13.30
C PHE A 93 1.58 -3.07 -14.60
N ILE A 94 2.59 -3.95 -14.69
CA ILE A 94 2.69 -4.91 -15.79
C ILE A 94 2.26 -6.25 -15.23
N GLY A 95 1.22 -6.86 -15.82
CA GLY A 95 0.68 -8.14 -15.38
C GLY A 95 0.57 -9.14 -16.51
N CYS A 96 0.42 -10.42 -16.16
CA CYS A 96 0.11 -11.46 -17.13
C CYS A 96 -1.31 -11.28 -17.71
N ASP A 97 -1.47 -11.50 -19.02
CA ASP A 97 -2.75 -11.48 -19.72
C ASP A 97 -3.66 -12.66 -19.33
N GLN A 98 -3.08 -13.79 -18.89
CA GLN A 98 -3.81 -14.99 -18.45
C GLN A 98 -4.45 -14.84 -17.06
N HIS A 99 -4.66 -13.63 -16.55
CA HIS A 99 -5.43 -13.43 -15.32
C HIS A 99 -6.89 -13.86 -15.55
N PRO A 100 -7.55 -14.64 -14.66
CA PRO A 100 -7.15 -14.97 -13.28
C PRO A 100 -6.30 -16.24 -13.10
N ARG A 101 -6.00 -16.99 -14.17
CA ARG A 101 -5.23 -18.24 -14.11
C ARG A 101 -3.76 -18.01 -13.73
N CYS A 102 -3.16 -16.92 -14.22
CA CYS A 102 -1.84 -16.46 -13.81
C CYS A 102 -1.95 -15.09 -13.14
N LYS A 103 -1.45 -14.95 -11.91
CA LYS A 103 -1.49 -13.70 -11.12
C LYS A 103 -0.14 -12.96 -11.09
N TYR A 104 0.76 -13.28 -12.01
CA TYR A 104 2.08 -12.64 -12.06
C TYR A 104 1.98 -11.14 -12.36
N ILE A 105 2.71 -10.34 -11.58
CA ILE A 105 2.89 -8.89 -11.73
C ILE A 105 4.39 -8.62 -11.74
N ALA A 106 4.90 -7.96 -12.78
CA ALA A 106 6.30 -7.61 -12.84
C ALA A 106 6.60 -6.42 -11.90
N LYS A 107 7.64 -6.58 -11.08
CA LYS A 107 8.20 -5.54 -10.22
C LYS A 107 8.93 -4.52 -11.10
N ARG A 108 8.39 -3.30 -11.28
CA ARG A 108 9.10 -2.26 -12.05
C ARG A 108 10.03 -1.45 -11.15
N LEU A 109 11.26 -1.24 -11.63
CA LEU A 109 12.38 -0.51 -11.05
C LEU A 109 12.27 1.03 -11.10
N LEU A 110 11.06 1.60 -11.21
CA LEU A 110 10.91 3.06 -11.22
C LEU A 110 10.44 3.59 -9.87
N SER A 111 11.23 3.26 -8.85
CA SER A 111 11.47 4.16 -7.73
C SER A 111 12.67 5.00 -8.14
N GLY A 112 12.45 6.29 -8.40
CA GLY A 112 13.58 7.22 -8.50
C GLY A 112 14.41 7.11 -7.22
N ASP A 113 15.71 6.93 -7.42
CA ASP A 113 16.82 7.19 -6.50
C ASP A 113 16.43 7.34 -5.02
N GLU A 114 16.31 6.22 -4.31
CA GLU A 114 16.80 6.15 -2.94
C GLU A 114 17.67 4.88 -2.84
N GLU A 115 18.96 5.17 -2.73
CA GLU A 115 20.15 4.35 -2.49
C GLU A 115 20.00 2.84 -2.26
N GLU A 116 20.82 2.11 -3.02
CA GLU A 116 21.13 0.70 -2.89
C GLU A 116 21.60 0.35 -1.47
N ASP A 117 20.82 -0.46 -0.75
CA ASP A 117 21.37 -1.43 0.20
C ASP A 117 21.31 -2.80 -0.48
N ASP A 118 22.49 -3.29 -0.86
CA ASP A 118 22.72 -4.60 -1.49
C ASP A 118 22.27 -5.73 -0.56
N THR A 119 20.99 -6.06 -0.61
CA THR A 119 20.52 -7.41 -0.31
C THR A 119 19.61 -7.89 -1.44
N PRO A 120 20.01 -8.95 -2.19
CA PRO A 120 19.10 -9.59 -3.12
C PRO A 120 18.03 -10.34 -2.31
N GLN A 121 16.95 -9.66 -1.95
CA GLN A 121 15.76 -10.33 -1.46
C GLN A 121 14.93 -10.77 -2.66
N PRO A 122 14.72 -12.08 -2.87
CA PRO A 122 13.74 -12.57 -3.82
C PRO A 122 12.36 -12.32 -3.21
N ASN A 123 11.88 -11.08 -3.27
CA ASN A 123 10.49 -10.77 -2.95
C ASN A 123 9.61 -11.15 -4.15
N SER A 124 9.68 -12.45 -4.46
CA SER A 124 8.60 -13.16 -5.09
C SER A 124 7.37 -12.87 -4.26
N THR A 125 6.37 -12.26 -4.90
CA THR A 125 4.98 -12.35 -4.45
C THR A 125 4.55 -13.82 -4.62
N MET A 126 5.21 -14.73 -3.91
CA MET A 126 4.56 -15.94 -3.46
C MET A 126 3.49 -15.44 -2.51
N ILE A 127 2.27 -15.92 -2.70
CA ILE A 127 1.31 -15.94 -1.62
C ILE A 127 1.99 -16.84 -0.59
N GLU A 128 2.77 -16.25 0.33
CA GLU A 128 3.42 -17.00 1.39
C GLU A 128 2.29 -17.70 2.15
N GLU A 129 2.30 -19.03 2.09
CA GLU A 129 1.30 -19.83 2.76
C GLU A 129 1.23 -19.39 4.22
N PRO A 130 0.03 -19.20 4.78
CA PRO A 130 -0.12 -18.75 6.15
C PRO A 130 0.60 -19.73 7.07
N LYS A 131 1.67 -19.28 7.72
CA LYS A 131 2.43 -20.11 8.64
C LYS A 131 1.58 -20.34 9.87
N VAL A 132 1.22 -21.60 10.11
CA VAL A 132 0.46 -22.01 11.30
C VAL A 132 1.46 -22.10 12.46
N LEU A 133 1.31 -21.23 13.46
CA LEU A 133 2.17 -21.23 14.65
C LEU A 133 1.74 -22.28 15.67
N GLY A 134 0.44 -22.60 15.72
CA GLY A 134 -0.12 -23.59 16.64
C GLY A 134 -1.60 -23.38 16.93
N LEU A 135 -2.07 -23.98 18.02
CA LEU A 135 -3.43 -23.85 18.53
C LEU A 135 -3.42 -23.05 19.85
N ASN A 136 -4.46 -22.26 20.05
CA ASN A 136 -4.73 -21.61 21.33
C ASN A 136 -5.44 -22.59 22.30
N SER A 137 -5.58 -22.23 23.58
CA SER A 137 -6.35 -22.96 24.59
C SER A 137 -7.79 -23.26 24.18
N SER A 138 -8.37 -22.46 23.27
CA SER A 138 -9.71 -22.64 22.70
C SER A 138 -9.74 -23.51 21.42
N ASN A 139 -8.66 -24.23 21.10
CA ASN A 139 -8.49 -25.02 19.86
C ASN A 139 -8.56 -24.21 18.54
N GLU A 140 -8.44 -22.88 18.61
CA GLU A 140 -8.37 -22.03 17.43
C GLU A 140 -6.93 -21.95 16.90
N LYS A 141 -6.77 -22.00 15.57
CA LYS A 141 -5.45 -21.88 14.93
C LYS A 141 -4.92 -20.45 15.02
N VAL A 142 -3.66 -20.31 15.40
CA VAL A 142 -2.92 -19.05 15.34
C VAL A 142 -2.11 -19.01 14.05
N LEU A 143 -2.44 -18.07 13.17
CA LEU A 143 -1.87 -17.94 11.84
C LEU A 143 -0.99 -16.69 11.77
N LEU A 144 0.20 -16.82 11.17
CA LEU A 144 1.06 -15.71 10.80
C LEU A 144 0.92 -15.46 9.30
N LYS A 145 0.53 -14.24 8.93
CA LYS A 145 0.25 -13.84 7.54
C LYS A 145 1.02 -12.57 7.18
N ASN A 146 1.36 -12.44 5.91
CA ASN A 146 1.96 -11.23 5.34
C ASN A 146 0.89 -10.40 4.62
N GLY A 147 0.73 -9.13 4.99
CA GLY A 147 -0.28 -8.23 4.45
C GLY A 147 0.29 -6.92 3.91
N PRO A 148 -0.53 -6.04 3.32
CA PRO A 148 -0.08 -4.77 2.76
C PRO A 148 0.51 -3.82 3.81
N TYR A 149 0.17 -4.01 5.09
CA TYR A 149 0.66 -3.21 6.21
C TYR A 149 1.78 -3.92 7.00
N GLY A 150 2.33 -5.02 6.46
CA GLY A 150 3.34 -5.86 7.09
C GLY A 150 2.79 -7.16 7.67
N ILE A 151 3.63 -7.85 8.44
CA ILE A 151 3.31 -9.15 9.04
C ILE A 151 2.31 -8.97 10.19
N TYR A 152 1.32 -9.85 10.25
CA TYR A 152 0.31 -9.85 11.30
C TYR A 152 -0.05 -11.27 11.74
N VAL A 153 -0.44 -11.38 13.00
CA VAL A 153 -0.98 -12.60 13.60
C VAL A 153 -2.50 -12.52 13.56
N GLN A 154 -3.12 -13.65 13.23
CA GLN A 154 -4.57 -13.83 13.21
C GLN A 154 -4.95 -15.03 14.07
N LEU A 155 -5.99 -14.84 14.90
CA LEU A 155 -6.62 -15.91 15.66
C LEU A 155 -7.82 -16.46 14.89
N GLY A 156 -7.75 -17.74 14.52
CA GLY A 156 -8.74 -18.42 13.71
C GLY A 156 -8.56 -18.21 12.21
N GLU A 157 -9.30 -19.01 11.44
CA GLU A 157 -9.34 -18.90 9.98
C GLU A 157 -10.28 -17.77 9.54
N ASP A 158 -10.15 -17.33 8.28
CA ASP A 158 -11.07 -16.35 7.71
C ASP A 158 -12.42 -17.02 7.40
N GLY A 159 -13.35 -16.92 8.35
CA GLY A 159 -14.74 -17.36 8.18
C GLY A 159 -15.64 -16.28 7.59
N LYS A 160 -16.78 -16.69 7.01
CA LYS A 160 -17.83 -15.74 6.58
C LYS A 160 -18.64 -15.16 7.75
N GLU A 161 -18.61 -15.83 8.89
CA GLU A 161 -19.53 -15.59 10.01
C GLU A 161 -18.97 -14.61 11.05
N TYR A 162 -17.65 -14.61 11.31
CA TYR A 162 -17.02 -13.68 12.25
C TYR A 162 -15.71 -13.12 11.70
N THR A 163 -15.42 -11.86 12.03
CA THR A 163 -14.12 -11.26 11.75
C THR A 163 -13.11 -11.72 12.79
N PRO A 164 -12.07 -12.48 12.41
CA PRO A 164 -11.09 -13.01 13.36
C PRO A 164 -10.28 -11.88 14.00
N LYS A 165 -9.81 -12.10 15.23
CA LYS A 165 -8.94 -11.14 15.92
C LYS A 165 -7.59 -11.10 15.22
N ARG A 166 -7.13 -9.90 14.86
CA ARG A 166 -5.87 -9.68 14.16
C ARG A 166 -5.02 -8.65 14.90
N THR A 167 -3.72 -8.88 14.95
CA THR A 167 -2.74 -7.94 15.52
C THR A 167 -1.50 -7.87 14.64
N SER A 168 -1.01 -6.66 14.37
CA SER A 168 0.26 -6.45 13.66
C SER A 168 1.46 -6.86 14.50
N VAL A 169 2.50 -7.41 13.88
CA VAL A 169 3.78 -7.73 14.54
C VAL A 169 4.81 -6.67 14.16
N PRO A 170 5.08 -5.65 15.01
CA PRO A 170 5.89 -4.49 14.60
C PRO A 170 7.40 -4.77 14.54
N TYR A 171 7.91 -5.75 15.28
CA TYR A 171 9.35 -6.01 15.42
C TYR A 171 9.87 -7.08 14.47
N VAL A 172 9.00 -7.92 13.94
CA VAL A 172 9.38 -9.05 13.11
C VAL A 172 9.30 -8.65 11.65
N LYS A 173 10.43 -8.79 10.95
CA LYS A 173 10.51 -8.59 9.50
C LYS A 173 10.30 -9.90 8.72
N ASP A 174 10.57 -11.05 9.35
CA ASP A 174 10.62 -12.35 8.68
C ASP A 174 9.62 -13.35 9.30
N LEU A 175 8.98 -14.19 8.49
CA LEU A 175 7.97 -15.17 8.94
C LEU A 175 8.51 -16.21 9.94
N ASP A 176 9.83 -16.37 10.04
CA ASP A 176 10.44 -17.46 10.80
C ASP A 176 10.82 -17.16 12.24
N SER A 177 10.95 -15.90 12.61
CA SER A 177 11.40 -15.53 13.95
C SER A 177 10.28 -15.46 15.00
N THR A 178 9.00 -15.48 14.60
CA THR A 178 7.88 -15.33 15.56
C THR A 178 7.53 -16.66 16.23
N THR A 179 7.46 -16.64 17.56
CA THR A 179 7.02 -17.79 18.37
C THR A 179 5.51 -17.76 18.66
N LEU A 180 4.93 -18.92 19.01
CA LEU A 180 3.52 -19.03 19.40
C LEU A 180 3.20 -18.18 20.64
N GLU A 181 4.10 -18.16 21.63
CA GLU A 181 3.92 -17.42 22.88
C GLU A 181 3.83 -15.91 22.64
N GLU A 182 4.72 -15.37 21.82
CA GLU A 182 4.72 -13.96 21.42
C GLU A 182 3.45 -13.59 20.65
N ALA A 183 3.03 -14.47 19.73
CA ALA A 183 1.81 -14.29 18.96
C ALA A 183 0.57 -14.21 19.85
N LEU A 184 0.46 -15.11 20.83
CA LEU A 184 -0.63 -15.10 21.81
C LEU A 184 -0.60 -13.85 22.70
N ALA A 185 0.58 -13.39 23.13
CA ALA A 185 0.72 -12.17 23.88
C ALA A 185 0.24 -10.94 23.09
N LEU A 186 0.59 -10.84 21.81
CA LEU A 186 0.14 -9.75 20.93
C LEU A 186 -1.37 -9.78 20.66
N LEU A 187 -1.94 -10.98 20.55
CA LEU A 187 -3.38 -11.16 20.37
C LEU A 187 -4.21 -10.75 21.58
N GLN A 188 -3.64 -10.52 22.76
CA GLN A 188 -4.40 -10.03 23.92
C GLN A 188 -4.80 -8.56 23.77
N TYR A 189 -3.98 -7.76 23.10
CA TYR A 189 -4.23 -6.32 22.92
C TYR A 189 -5.43 -6.06 22.00
N PRO A 190 -6.18 -4.95 22.19
CA PRO A 190 -5.98 -3.89 23.19
C PRO A 190 -6.40 -4.29 24.62
N VAL A 191 -5.61 -3.90 25.62
CA VAL A 191 -5.89 -4.14 27.05
C VAL A 191 -6.38 -2.85 27.70
N THR A 192 -7.44 -2.92 28.50
CA THR A 192 -7.94 -1.76 29.26
C THR A 192 -7.35 -1.77 30.66
N LEU A 193 -6.57 -0.75 31.02
CA LEU A 193 -5.89 -0.67 32.32
C LEU A 193 -6.80 -0.14 33.44
N GLY A 194 -7.81 0.66 33.09
CA GLY A 194 -8.74 1.26 34.04
C GLY A 194 -9.42 2.50 33.47
N LYS A 195 -10.09 3.25 34.34
CA LYS A 195 -10.68 4.56 34.01
C LYS A 195 -9.77 5.68 34.53
N HIS A 196 -9.67 6.76 33.78
CA HIS A 196 -8.96 7.96 34.21
C HIS A 196 -9.69 8.61 35.38
N PRO A 197 -9.00 9.09 36.44
CA PRO A 197 -9.64 9.69 37.61
C PRO A 197 -10.44 10.96 37.29
N ASP A 198 -9.91 11.83 36.42
CA ASP A 198 -10.56 13.11 36.09
C ASP A 198 -11.76 12.96 35.14
N ASP A 199 -11.59 12.17 34.08
CA ASP A 199 -12.56 12.08 32.96
C ASP A 199 -13.47 10.85 33.02
N GLY A 200 -13.12 9.83 33.83
CA GLY A 200 -13.81 8.54 33.89
C GLY A 200 -13.71 7.67 32.63
N LYS A 201 -12.99 8.12 31.59
CA LYS A 201 -12.83 7.41 30.31
C LYS A 201 -11.78 6.30 30.39
N PRO A 202 -11.87 5.26 29.55
CA PRO A 202 -10.95 4.14 29.61
C PRO A 202 -9.55 4.51 29.12
N VAL A 203 -8.55 4.07 29.87
CA VAL A 203 -7.13 4.11 29.50
C VAL A 203 -6.79 2.75 28.87
N ILE A 204 -6.39 2.77 27.60
CA ILE A 204 -6.23 1.57 26.78
C ILE A 204 -4.76 1.44 26.34
N LEU A 205 -4.14 0.30 26.65
CA LEU A 205 -2.81 -0.07 26.16
C LEU A 205 -2.92 -0.79 24.80
N LYS A 206 -2.12 -0.34 23.83
CA LYS A 206 -2.11 -0.83 22.45
C LYS A 206 -0.70 -1.11 21.93
N VAL A 207 -0.60 -2.07 21.04
CA VAL A 207 0.60 -2.31 20.22
C VAL A 207 0.65 -1.28 19.08
N ALA A 208 1.82 -0.68 18.87
CA ALA A 208 2.10 0.28 17.80
C ALA A 208 3.46 -0.04 17.15
N LYS A 209 3.76 0.62 16.01
CA LYS A 209 5.00 0.40 15.23
C LYS A 209 6.28 0.60 16.05
N LEU A 210 6.29 1.58 16.96
CA LEU A 210 7.46 1.92 17.78
C LEU A 210 7.50 1.20 19.13
N GLY A 211 6.49 0.36 19.42
CA GLY A 211 6.30 -0.34 20.68
C GLY A 211 4.91 -0.14 21.25
N TYR A 212 4.78 -0.07 22.56
CA TYR A 212 3.47 0.09 23.18
C TYR A 212 3.07 1.57 23.23
N SER A 213 1.76 1.81 23.21
CA SER A 213 1.19 3.14 23.36
C SER A 213 -0.04 3.09 24.24
N ILE A 214 -0.21 4.11 25.07
CA ILE A 214 -1.38 4.30 25.89
C ILE A 214 -2.29 5.29 25.17
N ARG A 215 -3.56 4.93 25.03
CA ARG A 215 -4.59 5.77 24.45
C ARG A 215 -5.61 6.14 25.50
N HIS A 216 -5.85 7.44 25.62
CA HIS A 216 -6.94 8.01 26.39
C HIS A 216 -7.74 8.98 25.49
N GLY A 217 -8.86 8.52 24.96
CA GLY A 217 -9.66 9.29 23.99
C GLY A 217 -8.88 9.67 22.73
N LYS A 218 -8.59 10.98 22.58
CA LYS A 218 -7.80 11.55 21.47
C LYS A 218 -6.31 11.61 21.78
N THR A 219 -5.93 11.40 23.03
CA THR A 219 -4.56 11.53 23.51
C THR A 219 -3.85 10.18 23.41
N ILE A 220 -2.64 10.17 22.87
CA ILE A 220 -1.79 8.99 22.70
C ILE A 220 -0.43 9.28 23.30
N ALA A 221 -0.06 8.54 24.34
CA ALA A 221 1.26 8.59 24.93
C ALA A 221 2.09 7.39 24.44
N PRO A 222 3.31 7.60 23.90
CA PRO A 222 4.23 6.51 23.59
C PRO A 222 4.81 5.93 24.89
N VAL A 223 4.95 4.61 24.95
CA VAL A 223 5.65 3.95 26.07
C VAL A 223 7.13 3.75 25.67
N PRO A 224 8.10 4.03 26.56
CA PRO A 224 9.51 3.75 26.32
C PRO A 224 9.75 2.27 25.99
N LYS A 225 10.64 1.99 25.02
CA LYS A 225 10.97 0.62 24.58
C LYS A 225 11.61 -0.25 25.67
N SER A 226 12.16 0.37 26.71
CA SER A 226 12.79 -0.31 27.84
C SER A 226 11.78 -1.00 28.76
N MET A 227 10.52 -0.54 28.78
CA MET A 227 9.50 -1.06 29.71
C MET A 227 8.73 -2.21 29.09
N LYS A 228 8.54 -3.28 29.87
CA LYS A 228 7.72 -4.43 29.49
C LYS A 228 6.23 -4.14 29.68
N PRO A 229 5.35 -4.75 28.87
CA PRO A 229 3.91 -4.48 28.96
C PRO A 229 3.29 -4.82 30.32
N SER A 230 3.74 -5.89 30.97
CA SER A 230 3.20 -6.33 32.26
C SER A 230 3.49 -5.35 33.40
N GLU A 231 4.47 -4.46 33.24
CA GLU A 231 4.85 -3.47 34.24
C GLU A 231 4.05 -2.17 34.12
N ILE A 232 3.23 -2.03 33.07
CA ILE A 232 2.44 -0.83 32.77
C ILE A 232 1.13 -0.91 33.56
N THR A 233 1.12 -0.30 34.74
CA THR A 233 -0.08 -0.14 35.57
C THR A 233 -0.85 1.13 35.17
N LEU A 234 -2.06 1.29 35.71
CA LEU A 234 -2.86 2.50 35.51
C LEU A 234 -2.09 3.75 35.97
N GLU A 235 -1.38 3.70 37.09
CA GLU A 235 -0.61 4.82 37.65
C GLU A 235 0.48 5.31 36.69
N LYS A 236 1.32 4.40 36.18
CA LYS A 236 2.32 4.73 35.16
C LYS A 236 1.68 5.23 33.88
N ALA A 237 0.51 4.69 33.53
CA ALA A 237 -0.19 5.14 32.35
C ALA A 237 -0.65 6.61 32.46
N LEU A 238 -1.04 7.05 33.65
CA LEU A 238 -1.36 8.46 33.93
C LEU A 238 -0.11 9.35 33.88
N GLU A 239 1.03 8.85 34.36
CA GLU A 239 2.32 9.54 34.24
C GLU A 239 2.68 9.79 32.77
N PHE A 240 2.63 8.76 31.92
CA PHE A 240 2.90 8.90 30.49
C PHE A 240 1.90 9.80 29.76
N LEU A 241 0.64 9.84 30.20
CA LEU A 241 -0.38 10.72 29.63
C LEU A 241 -0.17 12.20 30.02
N SER A 242 0.58 12.47 31.07
CA SER A 242 0.89 13.82 31.55
C SER A 242 2.21 14.37 31.00
N ASP A 243 3.01 13.51 30.35
CA ASP A 243 4.30 13.88 29.77
C ASP A 243 4.15 14.72 28.47
N ASP A 244 5.19 15.46 28.10
CA ASP A 244 5.19 16.35 26.94
C ASP A 244 5.22 15.59 25.59
N ASN A 245 5.62 14.31 25.62
CA ASN A 245 5.76 13.45 24.44
C ASN A 245 4.43 12.93 23.87
N VAL A 246 3.31 13.49 24.32
CA VAL A 246 1.97 13.06 24.01
C VAL A 246 1.50 13.59 22.64
N LYS A 247 0.89 12.71 21.86
CA LYS A 247 0.30 13.02 20.55
C LYS A 247 -1.20 13.12 20.67
N THR A 248 -1.79 14.15 20.08
CA THR A 248 -3.25 14.31 20.01
C THR A 248 -3.74 13.98 18.61
N VAL A 249 -4.77 13.13 18.53
CA VAL A 249 -5.41 12.72 17.27
C VAL A 249 -6.51 13.71 16.94
N GLY A 250 -6.35 14.41 15.81
CA GLY A 250 -7.27 15.41 15.30
C GLY A 250 -6.62 16.79 15.16
N ALA A 251 -7.32 17.71 14.50
CA ALA A 251 -6.83 19.07 14.35
C ALA A 251 -6.65 19.72 15.72
N LYS A 252 -5.46 20.27 15.98
CA LYS A 252 -5.19 21.11 17.15
C LYS A 252 -6.16 22.30 17.08
N PRO A 253 -6.96 22.58 18.12
CA PRO A 253 -7.85 23.74 18.08
C PRO A 253 -7.00 24.99 17.85
N LYS A 254 -7.34 25.78 16.83
CA LYS A 254 -6.51 26.91 16.36
C LYS A 254 -6.42 28.07 17.36
N ASN A 255 -7.06 27.99 18.54
CA ASN A 255 -6.98 29.00 19.57
C ASN A 255 -7.05 28.34 20.96
N ALA A 256 -5.89 28.15 21.58
CA ALA A 256 -5.79 28.11 23.04
C ALA A 256 -4.83 29.26 23.38
N LYS A 257 -5.40 30.36 23.88
CA LYS A 257 -4.70 31.55 24.34
C LYS A 257 -4.91 31.64 25.84
#